data_AF-A0A1H5I1W4-F1
#
_entry.id   AF-A0A1H5I1W4-F1
#
_cell.length_a   1.000
_cell.length_b   1.000
_cell.length_c   1.000
_cell.angle_alpha   90.00
_cell.angle_beta   90.00
_cell.angle_gamma   90.00
#
_symmetry.space_group_name_H-M   'P 1'
#
loop_
_entity.id
_entity.type
_entity.pdbx_description
1 polymer ?
#
loop_
_entity_poly.entity_id
_entity_poly.type
_entity_poly.pdbx_seq_one_letter_code
_entity_poly.pdbx_strand_id
1 'polypeptide(L)'
;MLQERSNGERISGYQHDHLELNHFTNYITNESLVLSLGLRYRFREMFNSLSTDEFRIIEQAEISPQASVFSHRVRLEQRFRKIIIHRLRYELSFSRPLGSSLDFMAATEALYAVAAETKPEAEQRFSIGIENTSFKDLELGLGFEYRMENYTRQLAHEFFLTTELTLNLN
;
A
#
# COMPACT_ATOMS: atom_id res chain seq x y z
N MET A 1 -1.85 17.00 -15.90
CA MET A 1 -1.50 16.26 -17.13
C MET A 1 -0.23 15.48 -16.82
N LEU A 2 -0.38 14.18 -16.50
CA LEU A 2 0.71 13.30 -16.06
C LEU A 2 1.72 13.14 -17.21
N GLN A 3 2.89 13.77 -17.07
CA GLN A 3 4.07 13.46 -17.85
C GLN A 3 5.15 13.04 -16.86
N GLU A 4 5.10 11.78 -16.44
CA GLU A 4 6.33 11.16 -15.97
C GLU A 4 7.21 10.94 -17.20
N ARG A 5 8.30 11.68 -17.25
CA ARG A 5 9.33 11.53 -18.26
C ARG A 5 10.31 10.49 -17.74
N SER A 6 10.33 9.32 -18.35
CA SER A 6 11.54 8.48 -18.34
C SER A 6 12.35 8.91 -19.57
N ASN A 7 13.52 9.51 -19.36
CA ASN A 7 14.47 9.95 -20.41
C ASN A 7 14.00 11.03 -21.43
N GLY A 8 12.90 11.75 -21.18
CA GLY A 8 12.45 12.81 -22.09
C GLY A 8 11.69 12.32 -23.32
N GLU A 9 11.49 11.01 -23.45
CA GLU A 9 10.58 10.43 -24.43
C GLU A 9 9.16 10.33 -23.87
N ARG A 10 8.19 10.51 -24.76
CA ARG A 10 6.76 10.47 -24.44
C ARG A 10 6.37 9.02 -24.22
N ILE A 11 5.98 8.65 -23.00
CA ILE A 11 5.45 7.31 -22.72
C ILE A 11 4.21 7.13 -23.60
N SER A 12 4.31 6.21 -24.57
CA SER A 12 3.26 5.90 -25.52
C SER A 12 2.75 4.49 -25.21
N GLY A 13 1.72 4.41 -24.36
CA GLY A 13 1.03 3.16 -24.07
C GLY A 13 1.30 2.61 -22.68
N TYR A 14 0.99 1.32 -22.54
CA TYR A 14 1.08 0.60 -21.28
C TYR A 14 2.53 0.20 -20.95
N GLN A 15 2.94 0.42 -19.70
CA GLN A 15 4.24 0.05 -19.19
C GLN A 15 4.11 -0.68 -17.85
N HIS A 16 4.81 -1.80 -17.71
CA HIS A 16 4.97 -2.48 -16.44
C HIS A 16 6.03 -1.76 -15.60
N ASP A 17 5.74 -1.47 -14.31
CA ASP A 17 6.73 -0.84 -13.41
C ASP A 17 7.46 -1.86 -12.54
N HIS A 18 6.74 -2.82 -11.95
CA HIS A 18 7.35 -3.80 -11.04
C HIS A 18 6.51 -5.07 -10.87
N LEU A 19 7.16 -6.09 -10.31
CA LEU A 19 6.55 -7.26 -9.69
C LEU A 19 6.93 -7.27 -8.21
N GLU A 20 6.03 -7.62 -7.31
CA GLU A 20 6.29 -7.64 -5.87
C GLU A 20 5.82 -8.94 -5.23
N LEU A 21 6.63 -9.44 -4.29
CA LEU A 21 6.32 -10.55 -3.41
C LEU A 21 6.28 -10.04 -1.97
N ASN A 22 5.23 -10.42 -1.25
CA ASN A 22 5.02 -10.06 0.14
C ASN A 22 4.78 -11.34 0.97
N HIS A 23 5.43 -11.43 2.12
CA HIS A 23 5.17 -12.47 3.11
C HIS A 23 4.99 -11.81 4.47
N PHE A 24 3.90 -12.12 5.17
CA PHE A 24 3.62 -11.61 6.51
C PHE A 24 3.39 -12.77 7.47
N THR A 25 4.01 -12.68 8.64
CA THR A 25 3.69 -13.52 9.80
C THR A 25 2.89 -12.67 10.79
N ASN A 26 1.69 -13.13 11.13
CA ASN A 26 0.77 -12.42 12.02
C ASN A 26 0.74 -13.09 13.40
N TYR A 27 0.85 -12.28 14.44
CA TYR A 27 0.60 -12.65 15.83
C TYR A 27 -0.66 -11.93 16.32
N ILE A 28 -1.73 -12.70 16.48
CA ILE A 28 -3.02 -12.21 16.96
C ILE A 28 -2.97 -12.18 18.48
N THR A 29 -2.89 -10.99 19.06
CA THR A 29 -2.83 -10.83 20.52
C THR A 29 -4.21 -10.97 21.15
N ASN A 30 -5.23 -10.37 20.53
CA ASN A 30 -6.65 -10.47 20.85
C ASN A 30 -7.45 -10.09 19.60
N GLU A 31 -8.79 -10.12 19.69
CA GLU A 31 -9.68 -9.80 18.55
C GLU A 31 -9.54 -8.37 18.01
N SER A 32 -8.93 -7.45 18.76
CA SER A 32 -8.78 -6.04 18.39
C SER A 32 -7.35 -5.62 18.05
N LEU A 33 -6.34 -6.50 18.18
CA LEU A 33 -4.95 -6.17 17.90
C LEU A 33 -4.19 -7.32 17.23
N VAL A 34 -3.71 -7.05 16.02
CA VAL A 34 -2.83 -7.93 15.25
C VAL A 34 -1.46 -7.26 15.10
N LEU A 35 -0.41 -7.98 15.48
CA LEU A 35 0.97 -7.58 15.24
C LEU A 35 1.54 -8.39 14.08
N SER A 36 2.24 -7.76 13.15
CA SER A 36 2.75 -8.44 11.96
C SER A 36 4.20 -8.09 11.69
N LEU A 37 4.97 -9.11 11.29
CA LEU A 37 6.31 -8.96 10.71
C LEU A 37 6.24 -9.39 9.25
N GLY A 38 6.65 -8.50 8.36
CA GLY A 38 6.57 -8.66 6.92
C GLY A 38 7.92 -8.55 6.23
N LEU A 39 8.09 -9.37 5.20
CA LEU A 39 9.17 -9.28 4.23
C LEU A 39 8.58 -8.98 2.86
N ARG A 40 9.20 -8.04 2.14
CA ARG A 40 8.79 -7.65 0.80
C ARG A 40 9.98 -7.62 -0.12
N TYR A 41 9.84 -8.19 -1.29
CA TYR A 41 10.81 -8.04 -2.38
C TYR A 41 10.12 -7.53 -3.63
N ARG A 42 10.63 -6.45 -4.22
CA ARG A 42 10.08 -5.82 -5.41
C ARG A 42 11.12 -5.82 -6.52
N PHE A 43 10.82 -6.55 -7.58
CA PHE A 43 11.59 -6.62 -8.81
C PHE A 43 11.21 -5.44 -9.72
N ARG A 44 12.14 -4.51 -9.92
CA ARG A 44 11.99 -3.34 -10.79
C ARG A 44 12.94 -3.39 -11.98
N GLU A 45 14.13 -3.96 -11.79
CA GLU A 45 15.17 -4.03 -12.81
C GLU A 45 14.71 -4.83 -14.04
N MET A 46 13.84 -5.83 -13.85
CA MET A 46 13.25 -6.62 -14.94
C MET A 46 12.41 -5.78 -15.92
N PHE A 47 11.90 -4.62 -15.48
CA PHE A 47 11.02 -3.76 -16.29
C PHE A 47 11.68 -2.42 -16.64
N ASN A 48 12.66 -1.98 -15.86
CA ASN A 48 13.44 -0.78 -16.11
C ASN A 48 14.86 -0.95 -15.59
N SER A 49 15.83 -1.09 -16.49
CA SER A 49 17.26 -1.30 -16.17
C SER A 49 17.92 -0.13 -15.42
N LEU A 50 17.29 1.05 -15.37
CA LEU A 50 17.75 2.19 -14.58
C LEU A 50 17.21 2.18 -13.14
N SER A 51 16.21 1.34 -12.86
CA SER A 51 15.70 1.14 -11.50
C SER A 51 16.58 0.19 -10.70
N THR A 52 16.33 0.08 -9.40
CA THR A 52 16.99 -0.90 -8.54
C THR A 52 15.93 -1.70 -7.83
N ASP A 53 16.17 -3.01 -7.74
CA ASP A 53 15.36 -3.90 -6.93
C ASP A 53 15.36 -3.46 -5.47
N GLU A 54 14.36 -3.94 -4.74
CA GLU A 54 14.08 -3.41 -3.43
C GLU A 54 13.63 -4.50 -2.47
N PHE A 55 14.25 -4.50 -1.29
CA PHE A 55 13.85 -5.33 -0.18
C PHE A 55 13.28 -4.47 0.94
N ARG A 56 12.23 -4.92 1.62
CA ARG A 56 11.75 -4.29 2.85
C ARG A 56 11.54 -5.28 3.97
N ILE A 57 11.87 -4.81 5.16
CA ILE A 57 11.39 -5.36 6.44
C ILE A 57 10.27 -4.44 6.92
N ILE A 58 9.16 -5.03 7.35
CA ILE A 58 7.92 -4.33 7.69
C ILE A 58 7.47 -4.79 9.07
N GLU A 59 7.30 -3.87 9.99
CA GLU A 59 6.65 -4.12 11.29
C GLU A 59 5.31 -3.38 11.28
N GLN A 60 4.24 -4.05 11.71
CA GLN A 60 2.90 -3.49 11.64
C GLN A 60 2.09 -3.83 12.90
N ALA A 61 1.28 -2.87 13.33
CA ALA A 61 0.21 -3.08 14.30
C ALA A 61 -1.11 -2.65 13.66
N GLU A 62 -2.08 -3.55 13.64
CA GLU A 62 -3.45 -3.30 13.20
C GLU A 62 -4.39 -3.38 14.40
N ILE A 63 -5.17 -2.31 14.61
CA ILE A 63 -6.05 -2.13 15.75
C ILE A 63 -7.47 -1.96 15.23
N SER A 64 -8.33 -2.91 15.54
CA SER A 64 -9.74 -2.95 15.11
C SER A 64 -10.63 -3.10 16.33
N PRO A 65 -11.01 -1.99 17.01
CA PRO A 65 -11.83 -2.06 18.20
C PRO A 65 -13.20 -2.66 17.89
N GLN A 66 -13.65 -3.66 18.66
CA GLN A 66 -14.90 -4.41 18.41
C GLN A 66 -16.16 -3.54 18.22
N ALA A 67 -16.23 -2.37 18.87
CA ALA A 67 -17.38 -1.45 18.80
C ALA A 67 -17.17 -0.30 17.79
N SER A 68 -16.12 -0.35 16.98
CA SER A 68 -15.74 0.71 16.04
C SER A 68 -15.90 0.25 14.60
N VAL A 69 -16.46 1.12 13.76
CA VAL A 69 -16.44 0.97 12.30
C VAL A 69 -15.12 1.42 11.67
N PHE A 70 -14.21 1.93 12.51
CA PHE A 70 -12.87 2.36 12.14
C PHE A 70 -11.82 1.38 12.64
N SER A 71 -10.86 1.08 11.78
CA SER A 71 -9.62 0.40 12.12
C SER A 71 -8.42 1.33 11.91
N HIS A 72 -7.38 1.10 12.70
CA HIS A 72 -6.14 1.85 12.66
C HIS A 72 -5.00 0.91 12.31
N ARG A 73 -4.06 1.38 11.48
CA ARG A 73 -2.86 0.62 11.17
C ARG A 73 -1.64 1.51 11.26
N VAL A 74 -0.68 1.11 12.08
CA VAL A 74 0.64 1.73 12.15
C VAL A 74 1.63 0.77 11.51
N ARG A 75 2.46 1.27 10.60
CA ARG A 75 3.48 0.47 9.91
C ARG A 75 4.83 1.17 9.92
N LEU A 76 5.86 0.44 10.30
CA LEU A 76 7.25 0.83 10.17
C LEU A 76 7.89 0.00 9.06
N GLU A 77 8.57 0.65 8.12
CA GLU A 77 9.27 -0.02 7.04
C GLU A 77 10.75 0.40 7.01
N GLN A 78 11.63 -0.59 6.89
CA GLN A 78 13.01 -0.39 6.47
C GLN A 78 13.12 -0.80 5.02
N ARG A 79 13.34 0.16 4.13
CA ARG A 79 13.42 -0.03 2.69
C ARG A 79 14.88 -0.01 2.25
N PHE A 80 15.37 -1.16 1.82
CA PHE A 80 16.74 -1.35 1.35
C PHE A 80 16.79 -1.18 -0.17
N ARG A 81 17.54 -0.15 -0.60
CA ARG A 81 17.91 0.15 -1.99
C ARG A 81 19.38 0.57 -2.00
N LYS A 82 19.80 1.45 -2.92
CA LYS A 82 21.10 2.15 -2.86
C LYS A 82 21.32 2.90 -1.54
N ILE A 83 20.25 3.49 -1.00
CA ILE A 83 20.19 4.07 0.34
C ILE A 83 19.07 3.40 1.14
N ILE A 84 19.23 3.31 2.46
CA ILE A 84 18.19 2.80 3.36
C ILE A 84 17.22 3.93 3.67
N ILE A 85 15.93 3.68 3.48
CA ILE A 85 14.86 4.64 3.76
C ILE A 85 13.99 4.05 4.89
N HIS A 86 13.84 4.80 5.97
CA HIS A 86 12.92 4.47 7.06
C HIS A 86 11.58 5.16 6.79
N ARG A 87 10.49 4.40 6.85
CA ARG A 87 9.15 4.92 6.57
C ARG A 87 8.22 4.59 7.73
N LEU A 88 7.49 5.59 8.18
CA LEU A 88 6.36 5.46 9.08
C LEU A 88 5.09 5.66 8.26
N ARG A 89 4.11 4.78 8.45
CA ARG A 89 2.77 4.96 7.91
C ARG A 89 1.73 4.84 8.99
N TYR A 90 0.70 5.66 8.87
CA TYR A 90 -0.51 5.56 9.66
C TYR A 90 -1.70 5.57 8.72
N GLU A 91 -2.53 4.55 8.81
CA GLU A 91 -3.78 4.44 8.08
C GLU A 91 -4.95 4.42 9.05
N LEU A 92 -5.99 5.19 8.69
CA LEU A 92 -7.31 5.11 9.27
C LEU A 92 -8.25 4.58 8.19
N SER A 93 -8.88 3.45 8.48
CA SER A 93 -9.76 2.74 7.55
C SER A 93 -11.17 2.65 8.12
N PHE A 94 -12.15 2.73 7.23
CA PHE A 94 -13.57 2.57 7.49
C PHE A 94 -14.08 1.45 6.60
N SER A 95 -14.79 0.49 7.20
CA SER A 95 -15.44 -0.60 6.46
C SER A 95 -16.90 -0.72 6.86
N ARG A 96 -17.76 -0.98 5.88
CA ARG A 96 -19.19 -1.22 6.11
C ARG A 96 -19.76 -2.21 5.08
N PRO A 97 -20.51 -3.23 5.53
CA PRO A 97 -21.28 -4.07 4.62
C PRO A 97 -22.36 -3.27 3.88
N LEU A 98 -22.40 -3.41 2.55
CA LEU A 98 -23.45 -2.89 1.68
C LEU A 98 -24.54 -3.95 1.36
N GLY A 99 -24.39 -5.16 1.89
CA GLY A 99 -25.31 -6.27 1.73
C GLY A 99 -24.77 -7.52 2.42
N SER A 100 -25.20 -8.71 1.98
CA SER A 100 -24.73 -9.98 2.54
C SER A 100 -23.34 -10.40 2.06
N SER A 101 -22.85 -9.83 0.95
CA SER A 101 -21.69 -10.36 0.21
C SER A 101 -20.91 -9.26 -0.51
N LEU A 102 -21.14 -8.01 -0.13
CA LEU A 102 -20.48 -6.85 -0.69
C LEU A 102 -20.11 -5.89 0.44
N ASP A 103 -18.83 -5.58 0.56
CA ASP A 103 -18.29 -4.67 1.55
C ASP A 103 -17.76 -3.41 0.89
N PHE A 104 -18.01 -2.26 1.51
CA PHE A 104 -17.44 -0.98 1.11
C PHE A 104 -16.32 -0.60 2.06
N MET A 105 -15.24 -0.10 1.49
CA MET A 105 -14.08 0.36 2.23
C MET A 105 -13.70 1.79 1.82
N ALA A 106 -13.26 2.57 2.79
CA ALA A 106 -12.63 3.86 2.56
C ALA A 106 -11.47 4.03 3.54
N ALA A 107 -10.34 4.56 3.10
CA ALA A 107 -9.21 4.79 3.98
C ALA A 107 -8.44 6.06 3.63
N THR A 108 -7.68 6.53 4.63
CA THR A 108 -6.70 7.58 4.46
C THR A 108 -5.38 7.15 5.10
N GLU A 109 -4.28 7.22 4.35
CA GLU A 109 -2.94 6.83 4.81
C GLU A 109 -1.99 8.02 4.73
N ALA A 110 -1.41 8.39 5.87
CA ALA A 110 -0.29 9.34 5.93
C ALA A 110 1.03 8.56 5.96
N LEU A 111 2.00 9.02 5.18
CA LEU A 111 3.32 8.44 5.08
C LEU A 111 4.40 9.48 5.35
N TYR A 112 5.39 9.12 6.14
CA TYR A 112 6.58 9.93 6.36
C TYR A 112 7.84 9.08 6.13
N ALA A 113 8.74 9.56 5.28
CA ALA A 113 9.96 8.86 4.89
C ALA A 113 11.20 9.70 5.20
N VAL A 114 12.23 9.06 5.77
CA VAL A 114 13.53 9.68 6.08
C VAL A 114 14.68 8.79 5.63
N ALA A 115 15.78 9.39 5.18
CA ALA A 115 17.03 8.69 4.87
C ALA A 115 18.23 9.63 5.10
N ALA A 116 19.44 9.06 5.23
CA ALA A 116 20.63 9.80 5.62
C ALA A 116 21.03 10.93 4.64
N GLU A 117 20.78 10.74 3.35
CA GLU A 117 21.27 11.63 2.27
C GLU A 117 20.14 12.32 1.49
N THR A 118 18.89 12.17 1.94
CA THR A 118 17.73 12.77 1.26
C THR A 118 16.87 13.52 2.26
N LYS A 119 16.32 14.66 1.82
CA LYS A 119 15.35 15.40 2.63
C LYS A 119 14.12 14.52 2.90
N PRO A 120 13.47 14.63 4.07
CA PRO A 120 12.27 13.89 4.36
C PRO A 120 11.14 14.13 3.35
N GLU A 121 10.34 13.10 3.12
CA GLU A 121 9.21 13.11 2.19
C GLU A 121 7.95 12.74 2.95
N ALA A 122 6.85 13.40 2.62
CA ALA A 122 5.54 13.06 3.16
C ALA A 122 4.53 12.85 2.04
N GLU A 123 3.70 11.82 2.19
CA GLU A 123 2.65 11.46 1.23
C GLU A 123 1.32 11.32 1.97
N GLN A 124 0.22 11.67 1.29
CA GLN A 124 -1.13 11.42 1.78
C GLN A 124 -1.89 10.63 0.72
N ARG A 125 -2.54 9.56 1.14
CA ARG A 125 -3.31 8.67 0.27
C ARG A 125 -4.75 8.64 0.72
N PHE A 126 -5.65 8.57 -0.25
CA PHE A 126 -7.08 8.40 -0.04
C PHE A 126 -7.53 7.25 -0.92
N SER A 127 -8.15 6.25 -0.33
CA SER A 127 -8.64 5.09 -1.06
C SER A 127 -10.12 4.85 -0.78
N ILE A 128 -10.81 4.36 -1.80
CA ILE A 128 -12.15 3.80 -1.70
C ILE A 128 -12.18 2.49 -2.46
N GLY A 129 -12.99 1.54 -2.01
CA GLY A 129 -13.08 0.24 -2.66
C GLY A 129 -14.36 -0.49 -2.33
N ILE A 130 -14.61 -1.52 -3.13
CA ILE A 130 -15.63 -2.52 -2.89
C ILE A 130 -14.99 -3.90 -2.94
N GLU A 131 -15.47 -4.80 -2.11
CA GLU A 131 -15.03 -6.20 -2.06
C GLU A 131 -16.25 -7.12 -2.12
N ASN A 132 -16.17 -8.13 -2.97
CA ASN A 132 -17.21 -9.13 -3.15
C ASN A 132 -16.77 -10.45 -2.52
N THR A 133 -17.52 -10.87 -1.51
CA THR A 133 -17.30 -12.09 -0.70
C THR A 133 -18.33 -13.18 -0.99
N SER A 134 -19.00 -13.14 -2.16
CA SER A 134 -20.06 -14.10 -2.53
C SER A 134 -19.55 -15.53 -2.74
N PHE A 135 -18.23 -15.72 -2.89
CA PHE A 135 -17.62 -17.03 -3.08
C PHE A 135 -16.95 -17.47 -1.78
N LYS A 136 -17.05 -18.76 -1.47
CA LYS A 136 -16.66 -19.31 -0.17
C LYS A 136 -15.19 -19.04 0.21
N ASP A 137 -14.28 -19.18 -0.75
CA ASP A 137 -12.84 -19.14 -0.53
C ASP A 137 -12.15 -18.08 -1.41
N LEU A 138 -12.93 -17.26 -2.12
CA LEU A 138 -12.45 -16.29 -3.10
C LEU A 138 -13.11 -14.93 -2.86
N GLU A 139 -12.29 -13.90 -2.68
CA GLU A 139 -12.75 -12.52 -2.52
C GLU A 139 -12.21 -11.71 -3.70
N LEU A 140 -13.07 -10.86 -4.27
CA LEU A 140 -12.73 -10.02 -5.42
C LEU A 140 -12.89 -8.54 -5.05
N GLY A 141 -11.80 -7.79 -5.15
CA GLY A 141 -11.76 -6.37 -4.81
C GLY A 141 -11.59 -5.46 -6.02
N LEU A 142 -12.24 -4.30 -5.97
CA LEU A 142 -11.99 -3.18 -6.89
C LEU A 142 -11.81 -1.90 -6.06
N GLY A 143 -10.70 -1.21 -6.28
CA GLY A 143 -10.31 -0.02 -5.52
C GLY A 143 -9.89 1.15 -6.42
N PHE A 144 -10.13 2.35 -5.93
CA PHE A 144 -9.56 3.58 -6.45
C PHE A 144 -8.72 4.23 -5.37
N GLU A 145 -7.53 4.69 -5.72
CA GLU A 145 -6.66 5.40 -4.80
C GLU A 145 -6.14 6.68 -5.45
N TYR A 146 -6.19 7.77 -4.68
CA TYR A 146 -5.58 9.04 -5.01
C TYR A 146 -4.42 9.30 -4.05
N ARG A 147 -3.24 9.62 -4.60
CA ARG A 147 -2.05 9.94 -3.82
C ARG A 147 -1.58 11.36 -4.07
N MET A 148 -1.32 12.06 -2.98
CA MET A 148 -0.57 13.29 -2.91
C MET A 148 0.87 12.92 -2.51
N GLU A 149 1.70 12.72 -3.52
CA GLU A 149 3.10 12.30 -3.36
C GLU A 149 3.98 13.51 -3.03
N ASN A 150 4.88 13.36 -2.06
CA ASN A 150 5.90 14.33 -1.65
C ASN A 150 5.40 15.77 -1.45
N TYR A 151 4.29 15.95 -0.72
CA TYR A 151 3.66 17.27 -0.50
C TYR A 151 4.50 18.24 0.35
N THR A 152 5.60 17.77 0.95
CA THR A 152 6.58 18.61 1.64
C THR A 152 7.60 19.26 0.70
N ARG A 153 7.69 18.82 -0.56
CA ARG A 153 8.68 19.31 -1.52
C ARG A 153 8.04 19.62 -2.87
N GLN A 154 7.84 18.59 -3.68
CA GLN A 154 7.29 18.71 -5.03
C GLN A 154 6.05 17.83 -5.08
N LEU A 155 4.90 18.45 -4.82
CA LEU A 155 3.62 17.78 -4.84
C LEU A 155 3.38 17.16 -6.21
N ALA A 156 3.25 15.84 -6.22
CA ALA A 156 2.79 15.07 -7.36
C ALA A 156 1.44 14.43 -7.04
N HIS A 157 0.64 14.21 -8.07
CA HIS A 157 -0.71 13.67 -7.96
C HIS A 157 -0.78 12.40 -8.78
N GLU A 158 -1.07 11.28 -8.13
CA GLU A 158 -1.19 9.97 -8.78
C GLU A 158 -2.57 9.38 -8.51
N PHE A 159 -3.10 8.68 -9.51
CA PHE A 159 -4.39 7.99 -9.43
C PHE A 159 -4.19 6.54 -9.82
N PHE A 160 -4.72 5.65 -9.00
CA PHE A 160 -4.63 4.21 -9.20
C PHE A 160 -6.03 3.61 -9.28
N LEU A 161 -6.16 2.65 -10.18
CA LEU A 161 -7.25 1.68 -10.21
C LEU A 161 -6.65 0.33 -9.86
N THR A 162 -7.15 -0.29 -8.80
CA THR A 162 -6.61 -1.53 -8.23
C THR A 162 -7.65 -2.63 -8.34
N THR A 163 -7.23 -3.81 -8.77
CA THR A 163 -8.04 -5.03 -8.74
C THR A 163 -7.36 -6.03 -7.85
N GLU A 164 -8.12 -6.65 -6.95
CA GLU A 164 -7.60 -7.58 -5.95
C GLU A 164 -8.33 -8.93 -6.04
N LEU A 165 -7.58 -9.99 -5.76
CA LEU A 165 -8.07 -11.34 -5.68
C LEU A 165 -7.42 -12.00 -4.47
N THR A 166 -8.23 -12.35 -3.48
CA THR A 166 -7.79 -13.04 -2.27
C THR A 166 -8.30 -14.47 -2.30
N LEU A 167 -7.40 -15.43 -2.11
CA LEU A 167 -7.73 -16.85 -2.04
C LEU A 167 -7.38 -17.38 -0.64
N ASN A 168 -8.39 -17.85 0.06
CA ASN A 168 -8.23 -18.44 1.39
C ASN A 168 -8.00 -19.95 1.25
N LEU A 169 -6.80 -20.41 1.59
CA LEU A 169 -6.42 -21.82 1.54
C LEU A 169 -6.63 -22.43 2.94
N ASN A 170 -7.65 -23.29 3.06
CA ASN A 170 -7.93 -24.08 4.25
C ASN A 170 -7.04 -25.34 4.34
#